data_AF-A0A1X3DC01-F1
#
_entry.id   AF-A0A1X3DC01-F1
#
_cell.length_a   1.000
_cell.length_b   1.000
_cell.length_c   1.000
_cell.angle_alpha   90.00
_cell.angle_beta   90.00
_cell.angle_gamma   90.00
#
_symmetry.space_group_name_H-M   'P 1'
#
loop_
_entity.id
_entity.type
_entity.pdbx_description
1 polymer ?
#
loop_
_entity_poly.entity_id
_entity_poly.type
_entity_poly.pdbx_seq_one_letter_code
_entity_poly.pdbx_strand_id
1 'polypeptide(L)'
;MKKKLFVSMVLLFSAGCDLGFPRIYVNYDHLPEGEIKEFIIKTFPNDLESNELGNLIQLHLSGNNSAENIRNAASRIGMICQTEKDFCEYNGYIRTRATGGYSGSGRAKHIYRIIIFPNAGVNSLRVDEKIVEDTEKGT
;
A
#
# COMPACT_ATOMS: atom_id res chain seq x y z
N MET A 1 58.01 42.62 4.99
CA MET A 1 57.80 41.43 4.11
C MET A 1 58.09 40.20 4.97
N LYS A 2 57.26 39.19 5.22
CA LYS A 2 56.02 38.67 4.62
C LYS A 2 55.16 38.09 5.77
N LYS A 3 53.86 38.39 5.79
CA LYS A 3 52.88 37.69 6.65
C LYS A 3 52.71 36.28 6.10
N LYS A 4 52.79 35.23 6.93
CA LYS A 4 52.31 33.89 6.57
C LYS A 4 51.21 33.50 7.53
N LEU A 5 49.99 33.74 7.07
CA LEU A 5 48.75 33.14 7.55
C LEU A 5 48.89 31.63 7.39
N PHE A 6 48.89 30.87 8.48
CA PHE A 6 48.65 29.42 8.43
C PHE A 6 47.17 29.20 8.76
N VAL A 7 46.35 29.18 7.71
CA VAL A 7 44.96 28.71 7.78
C VAL A 7 45.03 27.18 7.81
N SER A 8 44.91 26.60 9.01
CA SER A 8 44.71 25.16 9.15
C SER A 8 43.27 24.84 8.78
N MET A 9 43.07 24.60 7.49
CA MET A 9 41.82 24.14 6.90
C MET A 9 41.64 22.67 7.28
N VAL A 10 40.95 22.42 8.40
CA VAL A 10 40.43 21.09 8.72
C VAL A 10 39.33 20.79 7.72
N LEU A 11 39.71 20.10 6.64
CA LEU A 11 38.78 19.46 5.71
C LEU A 11 38.05 18.35 6.49
N LEU A 12 36.89 18.69 7.03
CA LEU A 12 35.85 17.75 7.40
C LEU A 12 35.39 17.05 6.12
N PHE A 13 36.09 15.97 5.75
CA PHE A 13 35.53 14.96 4.87
C PHE A 13 34.46 14.22 5.66
N SER A 14 33.25 14.79 5.71
CA SER A 14 32.04 14.02 5.97
C SER A 14 31.78 13.16 4.74
N ALA A 15 32.59 12.11 4.56
CA ALA A 15 32.13 10.95 3.83
C ALA A 15 30.93 10.44 4.62
N GLY A 16 29.72 10.76 4.14
CA GLY A 16 28.50 10.27 4.76
C GLY A 16 28.61 8.76 4.85
N CYS A 17 28.70 8.23 6.06
CA CYS A 17 28.50 6.82 6.29
C CYS A 17 27.10 6.51 5.77
N ASP A 18 26.99 5.85 4.61
CA ASP A 18 25.77 5.16 4.24
C ASP A 18 25.60 4.09 5.32
N LEU A 19 24.77 4.38 6.33
CA LEU A 19 24.68 3.67 7.60
C LEU A 19 24.13 2.22 7.47
N GLY A 20 24.21 1.63 6.27
CA GLY A 20 23.75 0.28 5.98
C GLY A 20 22.27 0.08 6.27
N PHE A 21 21.49 1.16 6.31
CA PHE A 21 20.08 1.08 6.63
C PHE A 21 19.35 0.27 5.56
N PRO A 22 18.48 -0.67 5.99
CA PRO A 22 17.77 -1.51 5.05
C PRO A 22 16.88 -0.66 4.15
N ARG A 23 17.00 -0.82 2.83
CA ARG A 23 16.10 -0.19 1.86
C ARG A 23 14.98 -1.17 1.51
N ILE A 24 13.74 -0.70 1.61
CA ILE A 24 12.55 -1.46 1.19
C ILE A 24 12.12 -0.94 -0.17
N TYR A 25 12.05 -1.85 -1.14
CA TYR A 25 11.46 -1.60 -2.46
C TYR A 25 10.07 -2.22 -2.48
N VAL A 26 9.08 -1.52 -3.04
CA VAL A 26 7.70 -1.98 -3.14
C VAL A 26 7.25 -1.93 -4.60
N ASN A 27 6.68 -3.03 -5.10
CA ASN A 27 6.03 -3.11 -6.40
C ASN A 27 4.51 -3.17 -6.21
N TYR A 28 3.80 -2.21 -6.82
CA TYR A 28 2.35 -2.03 -6.74
C TYR A 28 1.60 -2.47 -8.02
N ASP A 29 2.29 -3.03 -9.01
CA ASP A 29 1.73 -3.31 -10.35
C ASP A 29 0.66 -4.41 -10.32
N HIS A 30 0.59 -5.15 -9.22
CA HIS A 30 -0.33 -6.26 -9.03
C HIS A 30 -1.59 -5.87 -8.23
N LEU A 31 -1.77 -4.56 -8.00
CA LEU A 31 -3.00 -3.99 -7.46
C LEU A 31 -3.91 -3.59 -8.63
N PRO A 32 -5.20 -4.00 -8.63
CA PRO A 32 -6.19 -3.45 -9.55
C PRO A 32 -6.24 -1.92 -9.47
N GLU A 33 -6.42 -1.25 -10.61
CA GLU A 33 -6.55 0.21 -10.66
C GLU A 33 -7.78 0.70 -9.90
N GLY A 34 -7.73 1.95 -9.43
CA GLY A 34 -8.82 2.60 -8.72
C GLY A 34 -8.37 3.23 -7.41
N GLU A 35 -9.29 3.94 -6.74
CA GLU A 35 -9.00 4.66 -5.51
C GLU A 35 -8.50 3.75 -4.37
N ILE A 36 -8.89 2.46 -4.36
CA ILE A 36 -8.36 1.48 -3.41
C ILE A 36 -6.84 1.31 -3.56
N LYS A 37 -6.30 1.29 -4.79
CA LYS A 37 -4.85 1.18 -5.02
C LYS A 37 -4.10 2.38 -4.46
N GLU A 38 -4.60 3.58 -4.72
CA GLU A 38 -4.04 4.82 -4.18
C GLU A 38 -4.08 4.84 -2.64
N PHE A 39 -5.17 4.33 -2.06
CA PHE A 39 -5.29 4.18 -0.61
C PHE A 39 -4.24 3.21 -0.05
N ILE A 40 -4.06 2.04 -0.66
CA ILE A 40 -3.03 1.06 -0.25
C ILE A 40 -1.61 1.67 -0.34
N ILE A 41 -1.29 2.35 -1.45
CA ILE A 41 0.02 2.99 -1.66
C ILE A 41 0.30 4.02 -0.56
N LYS A 42 -0.71 4.81 -0.18
CA LYS A 42 -0.57 5.86 0.84
C LYS A 42 -0.45 5.30 2.26
N THR A 43 -1.13 4.21 2.56
CA THR A 43 -1.20 3.66 3.92
C THR A 43 -0.04 2.72 4.24
N PHE A 44 0.51 2.02 3.23
CA PHE A 44 1.64 1.10 3.42
C PHE A 44 2.85 1.78 4.07
N PRO A 45 3.53 1.16 5.07
CA PRO A 45 3.39 -0.23 5.55
C PRO A 45 2.41 -0.43 6.71
N ASN A 46 1.51 0.53 6.99
CA ASN A 46 0.51 0.39 8.06
C ASN A 46 -0.66 -0.49 7.61
N ASP A 47 -1.38 -1.02 8.60
CA ASP A 47 -2.58 -1.83 8.38
C ASP A 47 -3.70 -1.01 7.72
N LEU A 48 -4.47 -1.67 6.86
CA LEU A 48 -5.64 -1.08 6.22
C LEU A 48 -6.86 -1.16 7.14
N GLU A 49 -7.36 -0.01 7.55
CA GLU A 49 -8.52 0.06 8.43
C GLU A 49 -9.84 0.01 7.63
N SER A 50 -10.74 -0.92 8.01
CA SER A 50 -12.02 -1.12 7.30
C SER A 50 -12.94 0.11 7.36
N ASN A 51 -12.85 0.92 8.41
CA ASN A 51 -13.63 2.14 8.55
C ASN A 51 -13.18 3.25 7.57
N GLU A 52 -11.88 3.42 7.35
CA GLU A 52 -11.33 4.40 6.42
C GLU A 52 -11.71 4.06 4.97
N LEU A 53 -11.63 2.77 4.63
CA LEU A 53 -12.07 2.33 3.32
C LEU A 53 -13.60 2.39 3.17
N GLY A 54 -14.34 2.13 4.24
CA GLY A 54 -15.79 2.38 4.31
C GLY A 54 -16.12 3.86 4.03
N ASN A 55 -15.34 4.80 4.58
CA ASN A 55 -15.51 6.24 4.32
C ASN A 55 -15.28 6.59 2.85
N LEU A 56 -14.28 5.96 2.20
CA LEU A 56 -14.05 6.13 0.76
C LEU A 56 -15.29 5.77 -0.07
N ILE A 57 -15.96 4.66 0.25
CA ILE A 57 -17.23 4.27 -0.39
C ILE A 57 -18.33 5.29 -0.08
N GLN A 58 -18.47 5.70 1.19
CA GLN A 58 -19.51 6.65 1.62
C GLN A 58 -19.46 7.98 0.86
N LEU A 59 -18.28 8.47 0.51
CA LEU A 59 -18.12 9.69 -0.31
C LEU A 59 -18.85 9.59 -1.65
N HIS A 60 -18.92 8.40 -2.25
CA HIS A 60 -19.57 8.15 -3.53
C HIS A 60 -21.06 7.83 -3.41
N LEU A 61 -21.60 7.65 -2.19
CA LEU A 61 -23.01 7.29 -1.99
C LEU A 61 -23.97 8.48 -2.04
N SER A 62 -23.49 9.71 -1.82
CA SER A 62 -24.34 10.91 -1.78
C SER A 62 -25.57 10.76 -0.87
N GLY A 63 -25.44 10.02 0.24
CA GLY A 63 -26.52 9.72 1.19
C GLY A 63 -27.46 8.56 0.80
N ASN A 64 -27.35 8.02 -0.42
CA ASN A 64 -28.14 6.86 -0.86
C ASN A 64 -27.41 5.55 -0.53
N ASN A 65 -27.92 4.83 0.47
CA ASN A 65 -27.36 3.56 0.94
C ASN A 65 -28.05 2.32 0.33
N SER A 66 -28.71 2.45 -0.84
CA SER A 66 -29.27 1.29 -1.51
C SER A 66 -28.18 0.30 -1.93
N ALA A 67 -28.50 -0.99 -1.97
CA ALA A 67 -27.54 -2.02 -2.37
C ALA A 67 -26.97 -1.78 -3.78
N GLU A 68 -27.81 -1.30 -4.71
CA GLU A 68 -27.37 -0.93 -6.05
C GLU A 68 -26.37 0.24 -6.02
N ASN A 69 -26.65 1.28 -5.24
CA ASN A 69 -25.75 2.42 -5.15
C ASN A 69 -24.42 2.05 -4.48
N ILE A 70 -24.45 1.15 -3.48
CA ILE A 70 -23.23 0.59 -2.88
C ILE A 70 -22.43 -0.22 -3.89
N ARG A 71 -23.08 -1.04 -4.75
CA ARG A 71 -22.39 -1.74 -5.84
C ARG A 71 -21.72 -0.77 -6.81
N ASN A 72 -22.41 0.30 -7.19
CA ASN A 72 -21.89 1.30 -8.10
C ASN A 72 -20.70 2.06 -7.50
N ALA A 73 -20.81 2.47 -6.23
CA ALA A 73 -19.73 3.12 -5.50
C ALA A 73 -18.51 2.20 -5.32
N ALA A 74 -18.73 0.96 -4.89
CA ALA A 74 -17.67 -0.05 -4.76
C ALA A 74 -16.97 -0.31 -6.11
N SER A 75 -17.74 -0.42 -7.19
CA SER A 75 -17.18 -0.61 -8.54
C SER A 75 -16.34 0.59 -8.98
N ARG A 76 -16.79 1.80 -8.68
CA ARG A 76 -16.08 3.04 -9.03
C ARG A 76 -14.71 3.14 -8.38
N ILE A 77 -14.55 2.67 -7.15
CA ILE A 77 -13.28 2.73 -6.42
C ILE A 77 -12.33 1.57 -6.73
N GLY A 78 -12.73 0.66 -7.64
CA GLY A 78 -11.88 -0.43 -8.14
C GLY A 78 -12.30 -1.84 -7.70
N MET A 79 -13.42 -2.01 -6.99
CA MET A 79 -13.93 -3.36 -6.67
C MET A 79 -14.63 -3.99 -7.88
N ILE A 80 -14.63 -5.32 -7.94
CA ILE A 80 -15.40 -6.08 -8.91
C ILE A 80 -16.69 -6.55 -8.25
N CYS A 81 -17.83 -6.06 -8.74
CA CYS A 81 -19.16 -6.50 -8.31
C CYS A 81 -19.76 -7.43 -9.36
N GLN A 82 -19.73 -8.75 -9.14
CA GLN A 82 -20.36 -9.71 -10.04
C GLN A 82 -21.85 -9.83 -9.72
N THR A 83 -22.72 -9.82 -10.74
CA THR A 83 -24.18 -9.88 -10.55
C THR A 83 -24.64 -11.17 -9.87
N GLU A 84 -23.91 -12.27 -10.06
CA GLU A 84 -24.18 -13.58 -9.45
C GLU A 84 -23.68 -13.71 -8.01
N LYS A 85 -22.86 -12.76 -7.54
CA LYS A 85 -22.35 -12.73 -6.17
C LYS A 85 -23.12 -11.69 -5.36
N ASP A 86 -23.35 -12.02 -4.10
CA ASP A 86 -23.94 -11.09 -3.14
C ASP A 86 -22.96 -10.04 -2.60
N PHE A 87 -21.71 -10.08 -3.06
CA PHE A 87 -20.62 -9.21 -2.61
C PHE A 87 -19.82 -8.63 -3.77
N CYS A 88 -19.17 -7.51 -3.51
CA CYS A 88 -18.12 -6.96 -4.35
C CYS A 88 -16.76 -7.27 -3.72
N GLU A 89 -15.75 -7.54 -4.54
CA GLU A 89 -14.41 -7.85 -4.06
C GLU A 89 -13.32 -7.04 -4.76
N TYR A 90 -12.33 -6.62 -4.00
CA TYR A 90 -11.04 -6.18 -4.51
C TYR A 90 -10.00 -7.21 -4.11
N ASN A 91 -9.22 -7.70 -5.07
CA ASN A 91 -8.18 -8.68 -4.85
C ASN A 91 -6.93 -8.25 -5.59
N GLY A 92 -5.85 -8.07 -4.85
CA GLY A 92 -4.57 -7.64 -5.37
C GLY A 92 -3.46 -7.94 -4.39
N TYR A 93 -2.22 -7.69 -4.79
CA TYR A 93 -1.10 -7.80 -3.88
C TYR A 93 -0.01 -6.79 -4.21
N ILE A 94 0.88 -6.56 -3.25
CA ILE A 94 2.15 -5.87 -3.47
C ILE A 94 3.30 -6.82 -3.19
N ARG A 95 4.45 -6.57 -3.81
CA ARG A 95 5.70 -7.28 -3.50
C ARG A 95 6.66 -6.33 -2.85
N THR A 96 7.23 -6.73 -1.73
CA THR A 96 8.27 -5.99 -1.05
C THR A 96 9.59 -6.73 -1.13
N ARG A 97 10.68 -5.98 -1.29
CA ARG A 97 12.04 -6.48 -1.22
C ARG A 97 12.81 -5.60 -0.25
N ALA A 98 13.19 -6.18 0.88
CA ALA A 98 14.14 -5.56 1.78
C ALA A 98 15.56 -5.90 1.30
N THR A 99 16.39 -4.87 1.14
CA THR A 99 17.83 -5.01 0.93
C THR A 99 18.52 -4.55 2.20
N GLY A 100 19.12 -5.49 2.92
CA GLY A 100 20.02 -5.21 4.04
C GLY A 100 21.44 -5.65 3.68
N GLY A 101 22.43 -5.14 4.43
CA GLY A 101 23.79 -5.68 4.40
C GLY A 101 23.88 -7.10 4.96
N TYR A 102 24.63 -7.29 6.05
CA TYR A 102 24.94 -8.60 6.66
C TYR A 102 23.72 -9.45 7.09
N SER A 103 22.52 -8.88 7.21
CA SER A 103 21.31 -9.52 7.76
C SER A 103 20.38 -10.18 6.73
N GLY A 104 20.75 -10.17 5.44
CA GLY A 104 20.03 -10.87 4.38
C GLY A 104 18.92 -10.03 3.73
N SER A 105 18.57 -10.42 2.50
CA SER A 105 17.49 -9.81 1.73
C SER A 105 16.21 -10.63 1.87
N GLY A 106 15.13 -10.02 2.35
CA GLY A 106 13.81 -10.64 2.44
C GLY A 106 12.91 -10.21 1.28
N ARG A 107 12.05 -11.11 0.81
CA ARG A 107 10.97 -10.79 -0.12
C ARG A 107 9.65 -11.25 0.47
N ALA A 108 8.65 -10.38 0.41
CA ALA A 108 7.31 -10.70 0.90
C ALA A 108 6.25 -10.27 -0.12
N LYS A 109 5.13 -10.98 -0.10
CA LYS A 109 3.92 -10.67 -0.85
C LYS A 109 2.82 -10.35 0.15
N HIS A 110 2.31 -9.13 0.11
CA HIS A 110 1.16 -8.70 0.92
C HIS A 110 -0.08 -8.81 0.05
N ILE A 111 -0.94 -9.76 0.37
CA ILE A 111 -2.15 -10.08 -0.39
C ILE A 111 -3.33 -9.41 0.29
N TYR A 112 -4.04 -8.58 -0.46
CA TYR A 112 -5.21 -7.86 -0.01
C TYR A 112 -6.47 -8.48 -0.60
N ARG A 113 -7.42 -8.82 0.25
CA ARG A 113 -8.78 -9.18 -0.15
C ARG A 113 -9.76 -8.31 0.62
N ILE A 114 -10.39 -7.38 -0.08
CA ILE A 114 -11.39 -6.47 0.50
C ILE A 114 -12.75 -6.91 -0.02
N ILE A 115 -13.72 -7.07 0.88
CA ILE A 115 -15.05 -7.58 0.56
C ILE A 115 -16.08 -6.65 1.16
N ILE A 116 -17.13 -6.34 0.40
CA ILE A 116 -18.32 -5.65 0.90
C ILE A 116 -19.56 -6.41 0.42
N PHE A 117 -20.57 -6.54 1.29
CA PHE A 117 -21.87 -7.11 0.97
C PHE A 117 -22.89 -5.97 0.83
N PRO A 118 -23.21 -5.51 -0.40
CA PRO A 118 -24.03 -4.32 -0.59
C PRO A 118 -25.40 -4.38 0.10
N ASN A 119 -26.01 -5.57 0.17
CA ASN A 119 -27.29 -5.79 0.85
C ASN A 119 -27.21 -5.62 2.38
N ALA A 120 -26.01 -5.75 2.96
CA ALA A 120 -25.76 -5.56 4.39
C ALA A 120 -25.22 -4.15 4.72
N GLY A 121 -25.11 -3.28 3.71
CA GLY A 121 -24.61 -1.91 3.88
C GLY A 121 -23.08 -1.80 3.94
N VAL A 122 -22.58 -0.56 4.00
CA VAL A 122 -21.14 -0.27 4.01
C VAL A 122 -20.42 -0.87 5.22
N ASN A 123 -21.11 -0.98 6.37
CA ASN A 123 -20.55 -1.58 7.59
C ASN A 123 -20.24 -3.08 7.45
N SER A 124 -20.67 -3.72 6.35
CA SER A 124 -20.29 -5.09 6.02
C SER A 124 -18.88 -5.21 5.42
N LEU A 125 -18.21 -4.08 5.14
CA LEU A 125 -16.88 -4.06 4.55
C LEU A 125 -15.87 -4.74 5.49
N ARG A 126 -15.02 -5.59 4.91
CA ARG A 126 -13.96 -6.31 5.59
C ARG A 126 -12.69 -6.25 4.76
N VAL A 127 -11.57 -6.17 5.46
CA VAL A 127 -10.23 -6.26 4.87
C VAL A 127 -9.54 -7.49 5.43
N ASP A 128 -9.21 -8.43 4.56
CA ASP A 128 -8.37 -9.58 4.87
C ASP A 128 -6.97 -9.32 4.26
N GLU A 129 -5.96 -9.14 5.10
CA GLU A 129 -4.56 -9.04 4.68
C GLU A 129 -3.79 -10.32 5.04
N LYS A 130 -2.96 -10.80 4.10
CA LYS A 130 -2.07 -11.94 4.33
C LYS A 130 -0.67 -11.64 3.81
N ILE A 131 0.32 -11.77 4.68
CA ILE A 131 1.74 -11.66 4.34
C ILE A 131 2.32 -13.06 4.15
N VAL A 132 2.96 -13.31 3.01
CA VAL A 132 3.65 -14.57 2.71
C VAL A 132 5.05 -14.29 2.16
N GLU A 133 5.95 -15.26 2.29
CA GLU A 133 7.24 -15.20 1.61
C GLU A 133 7.03 -15.17 0.09
N ASP A 134 7.72 -14.25 -0.59
CA ASP A 134 7.67 -14.17 -2.05
C ASP A 134 8.73 -15.09 -2.67
N THR A 135 8.29 -16.31 -3.00
CA THR A 135 9.12 -17.35 -3.62
C THR A 135 9.21 -17.23 -5.15
N GLU A 136 8.50 -16.29 -5.77
CA GLU A 136 8.51 -16.13 -7.23
C GLU A 136 9.84 -15.49 -7.65
N LYS A 137 10.64 -16.17 -8.47
CA LYS A 137 11.88 -15.57 -9.02
C LYS A 137 11.50 -14.34 -9.84
N GLY A 138 11.96 -13.16 -9.43
CA GLY A 138 11.70 -11.92 -10.17
C GLY A 138 12.26 -12.05 -11.57
N THR A 139 11.42 -11.78 -12.58
CA THR A 139 11.87 -11.44 -13.94
C THR A 139 12.54 -10.08 -13.94
#